data_AF-A0AAD4T345-F1
#
_entry.id   AF-A0AAD4T345-F1
#
_cell.length_a   1.000
_cell.length_b   1.000
_cell.length_c   1.000
_cell.angle_alpha   90.00
_cell.angle_beta   90.00
_cell.angle_gamma   90.00
#
_symmetry.space_group_name_H-M   'P 1'
#
loop_
_entity.id
_entity.type
_entity.pdbx_description
1 polymer ?
#
loop_
_entity_poly.entity_id
_entity_poly.type
_entity_poly.pdbx_seq_one_letter_code
_entity_poly.pdbx_strand_id
1 'polypeptide(L)'
;MPNLVYVSRQKSKASHHHFKAGALNVLLRVSAAMTNAPLILTLDCDMYSNDPNTPLQMLCFMLDSKMSKYGYVQFPQRFHGINKNDIYGGENKRLFQINPIGMDGLAGTSYVGTGTFFRRRAFFGGPSSCVSAEKPELNPNHVVDKSIQSEAVLEMAQSVASCEYENGTKWGYKMGFRYGSLVEDYFTGYQLNCEGWDSVFYHPDRAAFWGDIPINLDDVLSQNKRWCVGLLEVGFSKYSPIIFGKKSRGILMGLAYSHFAFWGIWSIPVTIYAFIPQLALINGVSPFPKVSEPWFFLYVFLFLGSYIQDCLDFMLMGATFHRWWNDQRMWLIRGISSYLFGSIDFFLKSLGISTFGFVITNKVIDDEQNKHYEQGVFEFGVASPLFVPLTTAAIINFIAFSVGVTRLILGQNKLEDILIQLILSGFGIVNCWPVYEAILLRNDKGKMPLKITFLSSLLAFSLYSLSYCLTSKI
;
A
#
# COMPACT_ATOMS: atom_id res chain seq x y z
N MET A 1 -11.15 19.54 30.72
CA MET A 1 -10.39 18.91 29.62
C MET A 1 -10.70 17.43 29.58
N PRO A 2 -10.63 16.75 28.42
CA PRO A 2 -10.72 15.30 28.35
C PRO A 2 -9.59 14.62 29.15
N ASN A 3 -9.84 13.42 29.66
CA ASN A 3 -8.80 12.62 30.31
C ASN A 3 -7.79 12.12 29.28
N LEU A 4 -6.50 12.20 29.62
CA LEU A 4 -5.41 11.58 28.85
C LEU A 4 -4.83 10.43 29.67
N VAL A 5 -4.90 9.21 29.13
CA VAL A 5 -4.36 8.02 29.77
C VAL A 5 -3.15 7.55 28.98
N TYR A 6 -1.98 7.54 29.62
CA TYR A 6 -0.76 6.97 29.05
C TYR A 6 -0.69 5.47 29.40
N VAL A 7 -0.54 4.62 28.38
CA VAL A 7 -0.42 3.17 28.54
C VAL A 7 0.88 2.70 27.90
N SER A 8 1.76 2.14 28.72
CA SER A 8 2.90 1.35 28.25
C SER A 8 2.61 -0.11 28.53
N ARG A 9 2.50 -0.93 27.48
CA ARG A 9 2.27 -2.37 27.64
C ARG A 9 3.55 -3.08 28.08
N GLN A 10 3.38 -4.12 28.89
CA GLN A 10 4.47 -5.03 29.21
C GLN A 10 4.93 -5.75 27.94
N LYS A 11 6.25 -5.94 27.79
CA LYS A 11 6.85 -6.76 26.72
C LYS A 11 7.77 -7.79 27.37
N SER A 12 7.72 -9.02 26.87
CA SER A 12 8.57 -10.13 27.30
C SER A 12 9.19 -10.81 26.08
N LYS A 13 10.40 -11.35 26.22
CA LYS A 13 11.03 -12.17 25.18
C LYS A 13 10.28 -13.49 24.94
N ALA A 14 9.52 -13.95 25.92
CA ALA A 14 8.76 -15.20 25.86
C ALA A 14 7.41 -15.06 25.13
N SER A 15 6.94 -13.83 24.88
CA SER A 15 5.61 -13.57 24.34
C SER A 15 5.68 -12.70 23.10
N HIS A 16 5.08 -13.16 22.01
CA HIS A 16 5.01 -12.39 20.78
C HIS A 16 4.11 -11.16 20.97
N HIS A 17 4.58 -9.97 20.61
CA HIS A 17 3.88 -8.72 20.92
C HIS A 17 3.01 -8.17 19.78
N HIS A 18 2.97 -8.82 18.62
CA HIS A 18 2.06 -8.50 17.50
C HIS A 18 2.07 -7.02 17.05
N PHE A 19 3.24 -6.37 17.07
CA PHE A 19 3.45 -5.00 16.58
C PHE A 19 2.32 -4.01 16.96
N LYS A 20 1.72 -3.32 15.97
CA LYS A 20 0.65 -2.32 16.17
C LYS A 20 -0.66 -2.97 16.60
N ALA A 21 -1.06 -4.09 16.00
CA ALA A 21 -2.28 -4.83 16.37
C ALA A 21 -2.35 -5.15 17.88
N GLY A 22 -1.25 -5.67 18.44
CA GLY A 22 -1.19 -5.99 19.86
C GLY A 22 -1.23 -4.75 20.76
N ALA A 23 -0.71 -3.61 20.30
CA ALA A 23 -0.81 -2.36 21.05
C ALA A 23 -2.26 -1.85 21.08
N LEU A 24 -2.93 -1.88 19.93
CA LEU A 24 -4.34 -1.50 19.81
C LEU A 24 -5.25 -2.41 20.65
N ASN A 25 -4.98 -3.72 20.70
CA ASN A 25 -5.74 -4.65 21.54
C ASN A 25 -5.54 -4.40 23.03
N VAL A 26 -4.33 -4.09 23.49
CA VAL A 26 -4.09 -3.66 24.88
C VAL A 26 -4.86 -2.38 25.18
N LEU A 27 -4.78 -1.36 24.31
CA LEU A 27 -5.51 -0.10 24.48
C LEU A 27 -7.03 -0.33 24.53
N LEU A 28 -7.56 -1.22 23.69
CA LEU A 28 -8.96 -1.58 23.66
C LEU A 28 -9.45 -2.15 24.99
N ARG A 29 -8.67 -3.06 25.59
CA ARG A 29 -8.97 -3.66 26.90
C ARG A 29 -8.82 -2.69 28.07
N VAL A 30 -7.73 -1.92 28.11
CA VAL A 30 -7.51 -0.90 29.15
C VAL A 30 -8.62 0.15 29.08
N SER A 31 -8.99 0.60 27.88
CA SER A 31 -10.11 1.50 27.69
C SER A 31 -11.44 0.89 28.16
N ALA A 32 -11.66 -0.42 27.98
CA ALA A 32 -12.85 -1.11 28.48
C ALA A 32 -12.93 -1.07 30.02
N ALA A 33 -11.81 -1.31 30.71
CA ALA A 33 -11.73 -1.21 32.17
C ALA A 33 -11.94 0.22 32.70
N MET A 34 -11.48 1.23 31.97
CA MET A 34 -11.49 2.62 32.46
C MET A 34 -12.76 3.40 32.11
N THR A 35 -13.16 3.42 30.84
CA THR A 35 -14.26 4.29 30.36
C THR A 35 -15.30 3.55 29.53
N ASN A 36 -14.94 2.38 29.00
CA ASN A 36 -15.73 1.54 28.11
C ASN A 36 -16.51 2.27 27.01
N ALA A 37 -15.90 3.31 26.42
CA ALA A 37 -16.56 4.13 25.41
C ALA A 37 -17.05 3.27 24.22
N PRO A 38 -18.31 3.42 23.76
CA PRO A 38 -18.90 2.56 22.72
C PRO A 38 -18.33 2.82 21.33
N LEU A 39 -17.65 3.95 21.14
CA LEU A 39 -17.00 4.35 19.89
C LEU A 39 -15.50 4.52 20.13
N ILE A 40 -14.70 4.07 19.18
CA ILE A 40 -13.23 4.08 19.26
C ILE A 40 -12.68 4.70 17.98
N LEU A 41 -11.88 5.74 18.10
CA LEU A 41 -11.12 6.30 16.98
C LEU A 41 -9.73 5.66 16.96
N THR A 42 -9.31 5.15 15.80
CA THR A 42 -7.89 4.86 15.54
C THR A 42 -7.25 6.03 14.83
N LEU A 43 -6.11 6.50 15.36
CA LEU A 43 -5.35 7.60 14.80
C LEU A 43 -3.85 7.31 14.99
N ASP A 44 -3.09 7.40 13.90
CA ASP A 44 -1.63 7.29 13.94
C ASP A 44 -0.98 8.59 14.42
N CYS A 45 0.27 8.49 14.89
CA CYS A 45 1.00 9.61 15.47
C CYS A 45 1.42 10.68 14.45
N ASP A 46 1.45 10.35 13.17
CA ASP A 46 1.66 11.26 12.04
C ASP A 46 0.33 11.74 11.43
N MET A 47 -0.80 11.53 12.11
CA MET A 47 -2.12 12.00 11.71
C MET A 47 -2.71 12.89 12.78
N TYR A 48 -3.26 14.05 12.40
CA TYR A 48 -3.97 14.95 13.30
C TYR A 48 -5.42 15.20 12.87
N SER A 49 -6.27 15.48 13.85
CA SER A 49 -7.68 15.85 13.63
C SER A 49 -7.78 17.30 13.16
N ASN A 50 -8.36 17.52 12.00
CA ASN A 50 -8.42 18.83 11.34
C ASN A 50 -9.80 19.49 11.42
N ASP A 51 -10.88 18.73 11.28
CA ASP A 51 -12.24 19.27 11.38
C ASP A 51 -12.84 18.94 12.76
N PRO A 52 -13.10 19.94 13.62
CA PRO A 52 -13.71 19.71 14.93
C PRO A 52 -15.13 19.13 14.85
N ASN A 53 -15.80 19.21 13.69
CA ASN A 53 -17.13 18.62 13.49
C ASN A 53 -17.07 17.13 13.12
N THR A 54 -15.88 16.56 12.89
CA THR A 54 -15.72 15.15 12.51
C THR A 54 -16.45 14.19 13.45
N PRO A 55 -16.35 14.32 14.80
CA PRO A 55 -17.09 13.42 15.69
C PRO A 55 -18.60 13.53 15.52
N LEU A 56 -19.14 14.74 15.31
CA LEU A 56 -20.57 14.97 15.10
C LEU A 56 -21.05 14.33 13.79
N GLN A 57 -20.30 14.50 12.70
CA GLN A 57 -20.60 13.89 11.40
C GLN A 57 -20.60 12.37 11.48
N MET A 58 -19.63 11.79 12.20
CA MET A 58 -19.55 10.35 12.38
C MET A 58 -20.73 9.79 13.20
N LEU A 59 -21.19 10.52 14.22
CA LEU A 59 -22.33 10.11 15.04
C LEU A 59 -23.61 9.92 14.23
N CYS A 60 -23.80 10.67 13.13
CA CYS A 60 -24.93 10.47 12.21
C CYS A 60 -25.02 9.03 11.69
N PHE A 61 -23.88 8.39 11.40
CA PHE A 61 -23.84 7.01 10.92
C PHE A 61 -24.00 5.98 12.05
N MET A 62 -23.50 6.30 13.24
CA MET A 62 -23.40 5.33 14.34
C MET A 62 -24.63 5.30 15.26
N LEU A 63 -25.38 6.40 15.35
CA LEU A 63 -26.57 6.53 16.20
C LEU A 63 -27.88 6.19 15.51
N ASP A 64 -27.93 6.13 14.17
CA ASP A 64 -29.14 5.72 13.47
C ASP A 64 -29.40 4.21 13.68
N SER A 65 -30.55 3.89 14.28
CA SER A 65 -31.02 2.52 14.50
C SER A 65 -31.09 1.67 13.22
N LYS A 66 -31.36 2.30 12.06
CA LYS A 66 -31.39 1.66 10.74
C LYS A 66 -30.01 1.27 10.25
N MET A 67 -28.97 1.89 10.81
CA MET A 67 -27.56 1.77 10.46
C MET A 67 -26.78 0.92 11.48
N SER A 68 -27.49 0.11 12.27
CA SER A 68 -26.94 -0.70 13.37
C SER A 68 -25.92 -1.77 12.93
N LYS A 69 -25.88 -2.11 11.64
CA LYS A 69 -24.92 -3.05 11.05
C LYS A 69 -23.55 -2.46 10.73
N TYR A 70 -23.36 -1.14 10.85
CA TYR A 70 -22.02 -0.57 10.63
C TYR A 70 -21.08 -0.85 11.80
N GLY A 71 -20.00 -1.55 11.48
CA GLY A 71 -18.90 -1.81 12.39
C GLY A 71 -17.94 -0.63 12.48
N TYR A 72 -17.74 0.11 11.38
CA TYR A 72 -16.88 1.30 11.37
C TYR A 72 -17.21 2.29 10.24
N VAL A 73 -16.78 3.55 10.45
CA VAL A 73 -16.72 4.62 9.45
C VAL A 73 -15.26 4.96 9.18
N GLN A 74 -14.82 4.80 7.94
CA GLN A 74 -13.48 5.16 7.46
C GLN A 74 -13.53 6.53 6.78
N PHE A 75 -12.65 7.43 7.20
CA PHE A 75 -12.41 8.70 6.51
C PHE A 75 -11.18 8.55 5.58
N PRO A 76 -11.10 9.32 4.47
CA PRO A 76 -9.92 9.29 3.61
C PRO A 76 -8.67 9.72 4.37
N GLN A 77 -7.55 9.05 4.10
CA GLN A 77 -6.25 9.62 4.44
C GLN A 77 -5.94 10.74 3.44
N ARG A 78 -5.72 11.94 3.95
CA ARG A 78 -5.32 13.12 3.19
C ARG A 78 -4.07 13.68 3.85
N PHE A 79 -3.14 14.18 3.04
CA PHE A 79 -1.83 14.57 3.53
C PHE A 79 -1.51 16.05 3.28
N HIS A 80 -0.78 16.65 4.19
CA HIS A 80 -0.20 17.99 4.02
C HIS A 80 1.22 17.88 3.45
N GLY A 81 1.75 19.00 2.98
CA GLY A 81 3.11 19.04 2.45
C GLY A 81 3.31 18.36 1.09
N ILE A 82 2.27 17.78 0.47
CA ILE A 82 2.37 17.18 -0.87
C ILE A 82 2.87 18.25 -1.85
N ASN A 83 3.99 17.97 -2.51
CA ASN A 83 4.54 18.90 -3.48
C ASN A 83 3.57 19.12 -4.67
N LYS A 84 3.82 20.17 -5.45
CA LYS A 84 2.88 20.62 -6.51
C LYS A 84 2.38 19.47 -7.41
N ASN A 85 3.29 18.57 -7.81
CA ASN A 85 3.02 17.52 -8.78
C ASN A 85 2.85 16.13 -8.17
N ASP A 86 2.85 15.99 -6.85
CA ASP A 86 2.85 14.71 -6.12
C ASP A 86 3.81 13.67 -6.74
N ILE A 87 5.11 13.99 -6.76
CA ILE A 87 6.10 13.24 -7.53
C ILE A 87 6.21 11.75 -7.15
N TYR A 88 5.81 11.40 -5.91
CA TYR A 88 5.81 10.03 -5.42
C TYR A 88 4.43 9.37 -5.39
N GLY A 89 3.39 10.05 -5.89
CA GLY A 89 2.02 9.54 -5.78
C GLY A 89 1.62 9.30 -4.32
N GLY A 90 2.11 10.14 -3.40
CA GLY A 90 1.96 9.99 -1.96
C GLY A 90 0.51 10.06 -1.51
N GLU A 91 -0.35 10.77 -2.27
CA GLU A 91 -1.79 10.79 -2.01
C GLU A 91 -2.43 9.40 -2.10
N ASN A 92 -1.81 8.45 -2.82
CA ASN A 92 -2.35 7.10 -3.08
C ASN A 92 -3.86 7.16 -3.37
N LYS A 93 -4.28 8.08 -4.25
CA LYS A 93 -5.70 8.44 -4.47
C LYS A 93 -6.58 7.21 -4.73
N ARG A 94 -6.06 6.21 -5.43
CA ARG A 94 -6.77 4.94 -5.66
C ARG A 94 -7.16 4.25 -4.36
N LEU A 95 -6.22 4.10 -3.44
CA LEU A 95 -6.42 3.41 -2.17
C LEU A 95 -7.29 4.22 -1.20
N PHE A 96 -7.08 5.53 -1.11
CA PHE A 96 -7.69 6.34 -0.04
C PHE A 96 -8.92 7.16 -0.45
N GLN A 97 -9.18 7.34 -1.76
CA GLN A 97 -10.27 8.20 -2.23
C GLN A 97 -11.12 7.51 -3.31
N ILE A 98 -10.53 6.95 -4.38
CA ILE A 98 -11.29 6.44 -5.54
C ILE A 98 -11.93 5.08 -5.25
N ASN A 99 -11.13 4.05 -4.95
CA ASN A 99 -11.65 2.69 -4.78
C ASN A 99 -12.63 2.57 -3.61
N PRO A 100 -12.41 3.22 -2.44
CA PRO A 100 -13.35 3.18 -1.32
C PRO A 100 -14.77 3.66 -1.69
N ILE A 101 -14.92 4.65 -2.58
CA ILE A 101 -16.25 5.13 -3.03
C ILE A 101 -17.00 4.02 -3.76
N GLY A 102 -16.32 3.28 -4.64
CA GLY A 102 -16.93 2.14 -5.34
C GLY A 102 -17.24 0.97 -4.40
N MET A 103 -16.38 0.72 -3.41
CA MET A 103 -16.60 -0.33 -2.41
C MET A 103 -17.78 0.01 -1.47
N ASP A 104 -17.96 1.28 -1.11
CA ASP A 104 -19.05 1.74 -0.22
C ASP A 104 -20.44 1.32 -0.75
N GLY A 105 -20.63 1.34 -2.08
CA GLY A 105 -21.83 0.83 -2.75
C GLY A 105 -22.09 -0.68 -2.57
N LEU A 106 -21.10 -1.44 -2.10
CA LEU A 106 -21.18 -2.87 -1.74
C LEU A 106 -21.32 -3.07 -0.22
N ALA A 107 -21.73 -2.03 0.52
CA ALA A 107 -21.87 -2.02 1.97
C ALA A 107 -20.57 -2.32 2.73
N GLY A 108 -19.42 -1.89 2.20
CA GLY A 108 -18.18 -1.96 2.95
C GLY A 108 -17.01 -1.27 2.29
N THR A 109 -16.02 -0.87 3.09
CA THR A 109 -14.76 -0.26 2.63
C THR A 109 -13.59 -0.87 3.39
N SER A 110 -12.36 -0.72 2.92
CA SER A 110 -11.18 -1.19 3.64
C SER A 110 -10.89 -0.31 4.86
N TYR A 111 -10.51 -0.95 5.98
CA TYR A 111 -9.84 -0.24 7.08
C TYR A 111 -8.37 -0.03 6.71
N VAL A 112 -7.91 1.23 6.68
CA VAL A 112 -6.56 1.59 6.24
C VAL A 112 -5.66 2.11 7.38
N GLY A 113 -5.99 1.77 8.63
CA GLY A 113 -5.05 1.89 9.75
C GLY A 113 -5.17 3.15 10.61
N THR A 114 -5.88 4.18 10.14
CA THR A 114 -6.05 5.47 10.82
C THR A 114 -7.33 6.18 10.35
N GLY A 115 -7.73 7.25 11.05
CA GLY A 115 -8.90 8.07 10.69
C GLY A 115 -10.22 7.29 10.68
N THR A 116 -10.33 6.26 11.53
CA THR A 116 -11.45 5.31 11.50
C THR A 116 -12.14 5.25 12.85
N PHE A 117 -13.46 5.44 12.84
CA PHE A 117 -14.28 5.26 14.03
C PHE A 117 -14.95 3.89 14.01
N PHE A 118 -14.64 3.08 15.00
CA PHE A 118 -15.22 1.76 15.21
C PHE A 118 -16.32 1.81 16.26
N ARG A 119 -17.37 1.01 16.05
CA ARG A 119 -18.25 0.57 17.12
C ARG A 119 -17.50 -0.47 17.94
N ARG A 120 -17.33 -0.25 19.25
CA ARG A 120 -16.62 -1.18 20.15
C ARG A 120 -17.13 -2.61 20.02
N ARG A 121 -18.45 -2.77 19.90
CA ARG A 121 -19.11 -4.07 19.69
C ARG A 121 -18.56 -4.86 18.51
N ALA A 122 -18.06 -4.22 17.45
CA ALA A 122 -17.48 -4.89 16.29
C ALA A 122 -16.22 -5.70 16.65
N PHE A 123 -15.49 -5.30 17.69
CA PHE A 123 -14.32 -6.05 18.17
C PHE A 123 -14.68 -7.31 18.97
N PHE A 124 -15.96 -7.59 19.21
CA PHE A 124 -16.42 -8.74 19.98
C PHE A 124 -17.19 -9.73 19.09
N GLY A 125 -16.72 -9.94 17.86
CA GLY A 125 -17.30 -10.87 16.89
C GLY A 125 -18.36 -10.26 15.97
N GLY A 126 -18.96 -11.09 15.13
CA GLY A 126 -19.95 -10.68 14.12
C GLY A 126 -21.21 -10.05 14.75
N PRO A 127 -22.02 -9.30 13.97
CA PRO A 127 -23.20 -8.62 14.49
C PRO A 127 -24.20 -9.59 15.12
N SER A 128 -24.37 -10.78 14.53
CA SER A 128 -25.26 -11.85 15.03
C SER A 128 -24.57 -12.88 15.93
N SER A 129 -23.25 -12.79 16.14
CA SER A 129 -22.44 -13.79 16.84
C SER A 129 -21.45 -13.12 17.81
N CYS A 130 -22.01 -12.51 18.86
CA CYS A 130 -21.21 -11.86 19.90
C CYS A 130 -20.34 -12.88 20.66
N VAL A 131 -19.09 -12.50 20.92
CA VAL A 131 -18.18 -13.23 21.79
C VAL A 131 -18.04 -12.45 23.08
N SER A 132 -18.37 -13.09 24.21
CA SER A 132 -18.20 -12.47 25.52
C SER A 132 -16.72 -12.35 25.88
N ALA A 133 -16.37 -11.24 26.52
CA ALA A 133 -15.05 -11.06 27.11
C ALA A 133 -14.83 -12.04 28.27
N GLU A 134 -13.55 -12.33 28.56
CA GLU A 134 -13.14 -13.20 29.66
C GLU A 134 -13.56 -12.66 31.03
N LYS A 135 -13.59 -11.31 31.15
CA LYS A 135 -14.07 -10.59 32.33
C LYS A 135 -15.36 -9.83 31.98
N PRO A 136 -16.45 -9.96 32.77
CA PRO A 136 -17.72 -9.27 32.53
C PRO A 136 -17.58 -7.76 32.28
N GLU A 137 -16.67 -7.12 33.00
CA GLU A 137 -16.40 -5.68 33.00
C GLU A 137 -15.79 -5.19 31.68
N LEU A 138 -15.25 -6.10 30.87
CA LEU A 138 -14.67 -5.77 29.56
C LEU A 138 -15.66 -5.92 28.41
N ASN A 139 -16.89 -6.39 28.67
CA ASN A 139 -17.90 -6.52 27.63
C ASN A 139 -18.33 -5.14 27.10
N PRO A 140 -18.66 -5.03 25.79
CA PRO A 140 -18.97 -3.75 25.16
C PRO A 140 -20.21 -3.03 25.72
N ASN A 141 -21.08 -3.75 26.44
CA ASN A 141 -22.30 -3.19 27.04
C ASN A 141 -22.16 -2.89 28.54
N HIS A 142 -21.00 -3.17 29.14
CA HIS A 142 -20.78 -2.91 30.56
C HIS A 142 -20.69 -1.40 30.80
N VAL A 143 -21.39 -0.89 31.81
CA VAL A 143 -21.32 0.51 32.22
C VAL A 143 -20.33 0.63 33.36
N VAL A 144 -19.27 1.40 33.16
CA VAL A 144 -18.28 1.69 34.20
C VAL A 144 -18.90 2.69 35.18
N ASP A 145 -19.01 2.29 36.45
CA ASP A 145 -19.61 3.06 37.53
C ASP A 145 -18.58 3.66 38.50
N LYS A 146 -17.32 3.20 38.42
CA LYS A 146 -16.20 3.67 39.25
C LYS A 146 -15.36 4.73 38.55
N SER A 147 -14.74 5.60 39.35
CA SER A 147 -13.75 6.57 38.85
C SER A 147 -12.56 5.87 38.20
N ILE A 148 -12.03 6.45 37.11
CA ILE A 148 -10.81 5.98 36.44
C ILE A 148 -9.58 5.96 37.35
N GLN A 149 -9.62 6.73 38.45
CA GLN A 149 -8.56 6.82 39.45
C GLN A 149 -8.74 5.84 40.61
N SER A 150 -9.85 5.09 40.65
CA SER A 150 -10.07 4.10 41.70
C SER A 150 -9.07 2.97 41.59
N GLU A 151 -8.60 2.48 42.75
CA GLU A 151 -7.62 1.39 42.84
C GLU A 151 -8.08 0.16 42.04
N ALA A 152 -9.35 -0.24 42.19
CA ALA A 152 -9.92 -1.37 41.45
C ALA A 152 -9.86 -1.21 39.92
N VAL A 153 -10.09 0.01 39.39
CA VAL A 153 -10.00 0.27 37.93
C VAL A 153 -8.55 0.27 37.47
N LEU A 154 -7.63 0.84 38.25
CA LEU A 154 -6.20 0.86 37.94
C LEU A 154 -5.59 -0.55 37.97
N GLU A 155 -5.92 -1.36 38.97
CA GLU A 155 -5.52 -2.77 39.07
C GLU A 155 -6.06 -3.59 37.90
N MET A 156 -7.33 -3.38 37.53
CA MET A 156 -7.92 -4.04 36.37
C MET A 156 -7.21 -3.65 35.08
N ALA A 157 -6.95 -2.36 34.88
CA ALA A 157 -6.23 -1.84 33.72
C ALA A 157 -4.81 -2.43 33.61
N GLN A 158 -4.07 -2.52 34.73
CA GLN A 158 -2.76 -3.17 34.76
C GLN A 158 -2.85 -4.66 34.42
N SER A 159 -3.83 -5.36 35.01
CA SER A 159 -4.06 -6.79 34.76
C SER A 159 -4.32 -7.09 33.28
N VAL A 160 -5.17 -6.29 32.61
CA VAL A 160 -5.53 -6.53 31.20
C VAL A 160 -4.48 -6.02 30.19
N ALA A 161 -3.50 -5.24 30.66
CA ALA A 161 -2.35 -4.78 29.89
C ALA A 161 -1.14 -5.72 29.94
N SER A 162 -1.20 -6.79 30.74
CA SER A 162 -0.15 -7.81 30.84
C SER A 162 0.12 -8.47 29.48
N CYS A 163 1.39 -8.80 29.23
CA CYS A 163 1.80 -9.52 28.01
C CYS A 163 1.27 -10.95 27.95
N GLU A 164 0.85 -11.51 29.09
CA GLU A 164 0.31 -12.88 29.18
C GLU A 164 -1.20 -12.92 29.09
N TYR A 165 -1.89 -11.76 29.15
CA TYR A 165 -3.35 -11.71 29.20
C TYR A 165 -4.00 -12.42 28.02
N GLU A 166 -3.38 -12.37 26.84
CA GLU A 166 -3.95 -12.94 25.61
C GLU A 166 -3.74 -14.46 25.50
N ASN A 167 -2.92 -15.07 26.35
CA ASN A 167 -2.61 -16.50 26.31
C ASN A 167 -3.87 -17.33 26.57
N GLY A 168 -4.21 -18.20 25.62
CA GLY A 168 -5.42 -19.05 25.71
C GLY A 168 -6.74 -18.30 25.51
N THR A 169 -6.70 -17.01 25.15
CA THR A 169 -7.89 -16.19 24.89
C THR A 169 -8.25 -16.13 23.41
N LYS A 170 -9.36 -15.45 23.10
CA LYS A 170 -9.82 -15.22 21.72
C LYS A 170 -9.30 -13.90 21.11
N TRP A 171 -8.54 -13.11 21.87
CA TRP A 171 -7.96 -11.84 21.41
C TRP A 171 -7.00 -12.04 20.23
N GLY A 172 -7.07 -11.13 19.26
CA GLY A 172 -6.27 -11.21 18.04
C GLY A 172 -6.82 -12.16 16.97
N TYR A 173 -7.67 -13.13 17.32
CA TYR A 173 -8.16 -14.13 16.38
C TYR A 173 -9.66 -14.05 16.12
N LYS A 174 -10.47 -13.85 17.17
CA LYS A 174 -11.92 -13.68 17.10
C LYS A 174 -12.41 -12.40 17.78
N MET A 175 -11.61 -11.81 18.66
CA MET A 175 -11.86 -10.50 19.26
C MET A 175 -10.71 -9.51 18.99
N GLY A 176 -11.01 -8.22 19.03
CA GLY A 176 -10.03 -7.16 18.78
C GLY A 176 -9.54 -7.06 17.33
N PHE A 177 -8.49 -6.27 17.14
CA PHE A 177 -7.70 -6.18 15.92
C PHE A 177 -7.04 -7.52 15.62
N ARG A 178 -7.07 -7.93 14.34
CA ARG A 178 -6.74 -9.29 13.91
C ARG A 178 -5.24 -9.47 13.70
N TYR A 179 -4.69 -10.56 14.24
CA TYR A 179 -3.30 -10.98 14.08
C TYR A 179 -3.13 -11.90 12.86
N GLY A 180 -1.91 -11.96 12.32
CA GLY A 180 -1.55 -12.92 11.28
C GLY A 180 -1.16 -12.30 9.94
N SER A 181 -1.05 -10.97 9.87
CA SER A 181 -0.51 -10.26 8.70
C SER A 181 0.22 -8.99 9.15
N LEU A 182 1.22 -8.55 8.38
CA LEU A 182 1.87 -7.24 8.53
C LEU A 182 0.96 -6.04 8.22
N VAL A 183 -0.19 -6.26 7.58
CA VAL A 183 -1.23 -5.26 7.32
C VAL A 183 -2.45 -5.57 8.19
N GLU A 184 -2.31 -5.40 9.51
CA GLU A 184 -3.38 -5.74 10.45
C GLU A 184 -4.64 -4.91 10.21
N ASP A 185 -4.48 -3.72 9.64
CA ASP A 185 -5.55 -2.80 9.30
C ASP A 185 -6.46 -3.40 8.23
N TYR A 186 -5.90 -3.65 7.05
CA TYR A 186 -6.57 -4.31 5.94
C TYR A 186 -7.18 -5.63 6.41
N PHE A 187 -6.41 -6.44 7.14
CA PHE A 187 -6.87 -7.75 7.60
C PHE A 187 -8.02 -7.65 8.62
N THR A 188 -7.98 -6.70 9.55
CA THR A 188 -9.06 -6.48 10.52
C THR A 188 -10.34 -6.01 9.83
N GLY A 189 -10.26 -4.98 8.97
CA GLY A 189 -11.43 -4.48 8.24
C GLY A 189 -12.05 -5.56 7.35
N TYR A 190 -11.22 -6.33 6.65
CA TYR A 190 -11.65 -7.45 5.84
C TYR A 190 -12.34 -8.55 6.66
N GLN A 191 -11.78 -8.94 7.81
CA GLN A 191 -12.40 -9.95 8.68
C GLN A 191 -13.73 -9.47 9.25
N LEU A 192 -13.83 -8.22 9.69
CA LEU A 192 -15.09 -7.65 10.19
C LEU A 192 -16.18 -7.68 9.10
N ASN A 193 -15.83 -7.29 7.87
CA ASN A 193 -16.73 -7.40 6.74
C ASN A 193 -17.14 -8.87 6.50
N CYS A 194 -16.20 -9.81 6.48
CA CYS A 194 -16.53 -11.24 6.32
C CYS A 194 -17.38 -11.82 7.45
N GLU A 195 -17.31 -11.26 8.65
CA GLU A 195 -18.14 -11.65 9.79
C GLU A 195 -19.56 -11.05 9.73
N GLY A 196 -19.83 -10.19 8.75
CA GLY A 196 -21.16 -9.64 8.46
C GLY A 196 -21.37 -8.20 8.90
N TRP A 197 -20.33 -7.52 9.42
CA TRP A 197 -20.39 -6.07 9.64
C TRP A 197 -20.35 -5.34 8.31
N ASP A 198 -21.11 -4.27 8.20
CA ASP A 198 -20.98 -3.32 7.11
C ASP A 198 -19.99 -2.21 7.53
N SER A 199 -19.48 -1.46 6.56
CA SER A 199 -18.65 -0.27 6.83
C SER A 199 -18.99 0.86 5.88
N VAL A 200 -18.73 2.08 6.32
CA VAL A 200 -19.00 3.31 5.55
C VAL A 200 -17.69 4.01 5.20
N PHE A 201 -17.56 4.46 3.97
CA PHE A 201 -16.55 5.43 3.57
C PHE A 201 -17.17 6.83 3.51
N TYR A 202 -16.70 7.74 4.36
CA TYR A 202 -17.19 9.12 4.36
C TYR A 202 -16.11 10.10 3.93
N HIS A 203 -16.33 10.76 2.80
CA HIS A 203 -15.41 11.71 2.18
C HIS A 203 -15.94 13.14 2.27
N PRO A 204 -15.69 13.87 3.36
CA PRO A 204 -16.07 15.27 3.49
C PRO A 204 -15.17 16.19 2.65
N ASP A 205 -15.72 17.31 2.18
CA ASP A 205 -15.00 18.34 1.42
C ASP A 205 -13.79 18.86 2.20
N ARG A 206 -14.01 19.23 3.47
CA ARG A 206 -12.94 19.52 4.43
C ARG A 206 -12.35 18.21 4.92
N ALA A 207 -11.03 18.06 4.82
CA ALA A 207 -10.34 16.90 5.37
C ALA A 207 -10.64 16.76 6.86
N ALA A 208 -11.18 15.61 7.28
CA ALA A 208 -11.40 15.30 8.69
C ALA A 208 -10.07 15.13 9.43
N PHE A 209 -9.14 14.42 8.78
CA PHE A 209 -7.80 14.15 9.30
C PHE A 209 -6.76 14.52 8.25
N TRP A 210 -5.60 14.91 8.75
CA TRP A 210 -4.45 15.33 7.98
C TRP A 210 -3.24 14.51 8.42
N GLY A 211 -2.48 13.96 7.46
CA GLY A 211 -1.27 13.20 7.72
C GLY A 211 0.01 13.76 7.12
N ASP A 212 1.15 13.34 7.67
CA ASP A 212 2.45 13.50 7.02
C ASP A 212 2.70 12.39 5.99
N ILE A 213 3.56 12.68 5.00
CA ILE A 213 3.99 11.71 3.98
C ILE A 213 5.51 11.53 3.95
N PRO A 214 5.99 10.37 3.51
CA PRO A 214 7.40 10.21 3.17
C PRO A 214 7.80 11.15 2.03
N ILE A 215 8.90 11.87 2.23
CA ILE A 215 9.46 12.84 1.27
C ILE A 215 10.68 12.29 0.50
N ASN A 216 11.04 11.02 0.71
CA ASN A 216 12.11 10.34 -0.01
C ASN A 216 11.63 9.02 -0.61
N LEU A 217 12.23 8.62 -1.73
CA LEU A 217 11.76 7.47 -2.50
C LEU A 217 11.96 6.15 -1.75
N ASP A 218 13.07 5.99 -1.03
CA ASP A 218 13.37 4.73 -0.33
C ASP A 218 12.34 4.40 0.76
N ASP A 219 11.90 5.40 1.52
CA ASP A 219 10.85 5.23 2.53
C ASP A 219 9.52 4.85 1.89
N VAL A 220 9.14 5.50 0.77
CA VAL A 220 7.93 5.16 0.00
C VAL A 220 7.98 3.71 -0.46
N LEU A 221 9.10 3.27 -1.06
CA LEU A 221 9.24 1.91 -1.57
C LEU A 221 9.34 0.86 -0.44
N SER A 222 10.01 1.19 0.65
CA SER A 222 10.11 0.34 1.83
C SER A 222 8.74 0.14 2.51
N GLN A 223 7.93 1.20 2.60
CA GLN A 223 6.55 1.11 3.06
C GLN A 223 5.71 0.21 2.14
N ASN A 224 5.74 0.45 0.82
CA ASN A 224 4.99 -0.34 -0.16
C ASN A 224 5.43 -1.81 -0.18
N LYS A 225 6.71 -2.10 0.05
CA LYS A 225 7.24 -3.45 0.18
C LYS A 225 6.61 -4.17 1.37
N ARG A 226 6.49 -3.51 2.52
CA ARG A 226 5.83 -4.08 3.71
C ARG A 226 4.34 -4.35 3.45
N TRP A 227 3.65 -3.43 2.77
CA TRP A 227 2.26 -3.65 2.36
C TRP A 227 2.13 -4.85 1.44
N CYS A 228 3.00 -4.98 0.43
CA CYS A 228 3.02 -6.12 -0.48
C CYS A 228 3.14 -7.46 0.28
N VAL A 229 4.11 -7.57 1.20
CA VAL A 229 4.28 -8.79 2.01
C VAL A 229 3.02 -9.09 2.81
N GLY A 230 2.50 -8.12 3.57
CA GLY A 230 1.31 -8.32 4.40
C GLY A 230 0.07 -8.70 3.59
N LEU A 231 -0.13 -8.08 2.44
CA LEU A 231 -1.28 -8.34 1.57
C LEU A 231 -1.23 -9.75 0.96
N LEU A 232 -0.04 -10.20 0.57
CA LEU A 232 0.18 -11.58 0.13
C LEU A 232 -0.02 -12.59 1.28
N GLU A 233 0.40 -12.26 2.51
CA GLU A 233 0.09 -13.07 3.70
C GLU A 233 -1.42 -13.29 3.84
N VAL A 234 -2.25 -12.25 3.63
CA VAL A 234 -3.71 -12.42 3.63
C VAL A 234 -4.19 -13.21 2.42
N GLY A 235 -3.70 -12.87 1.21
CA GLY A 235 -4.08 -13.48 -0.05
C GLY A 235 -3.88 -15.00 -0.09
N PHE A 236 -2.78 -15.48 0.48
CA PHE A 236 -2.42 -16.91 0.54
C PHE A 236 -2.79 -17.59 1.87
N SER A 237 -3.44 -16.89 2.79
CA SER A 237 -3.94 -17.50 4.03
C SER A 237 -5.23 -18.30 3.82
N LYS A 238 -5.66 -19.03 4.86
CA LYS A 238 -7.01 -19.63 4.94
C LYS A 238 -8.16 -18.61 4.81
N TYR A 239 -7.86 -17.33 4.97
CA TYR A 239 -8.80 -16.23 4.81
C TYR A 239 -8.68 -15.54 3.44
N SER A 240 -8.11 -16.20 2.43
CA SER A 240 -7.96 -15.65 1.08
C SER A 240 -9.25 -14.96 0.57
N PRO A 241 -9.20 -13.69 0.11
CA PRO A 241 -10.36 -13.00 -0.42
C PRO A 241 -11.03 -13.68 -1.63
N ILE A 242 -10.25 -14.44 -2.41
CA ILE A 242 -10.76 -15.16 -3.59
C ILE A 242 -11.70 -16.31 -3.18
N ILE A 243 -11.43 -16.97 -2.05
CA ILE A 243 -12.18 -18.15 -1.62
C ILE A 243 -13.08 -17.79 -0.44
N PHE A 244 -12.46 -17.39 0.68
CA PHE A 244 -13.16 -17.05 1.92
C PHE A 244 -13.98 -15.76 1.77
N GLY A 245 -13.40 -14.71 1.17
CA GLY A 245 -14.06 -13.42 0.99
C GLY A 245 -15.29 -13.53 0.08
N LYS A 246 -15.14 -14.18 -1.08
CA LYS A 246 -16.28 -14.45 -2.00
C LYS A 246 -17.39 -15.24 -1.34
N LYS A 247 -17.05 -16.27 -0.55
CA LYS A 247 -18.03 -17.06 0.19
C LYS A 247 -18.76 -16.24 1.26
N SER A 248 -18.05 -15.31 1.92
CA SER A 248 -18.58 -14.60 3.09
C SER A 248 -19.35 -13.32 2.72
N ARG A 249 -18.91 -12.57 1.70
CA ARG A 249 -19.49 -11.27 1.31
C ARG A 249 -19.87 -11.16 -0.17
N GLY A 250 -19.85 -12.27 -0.89
CA GLY A 250 -20.18 -12.31 -2.32
C GLY A 250 -19.01 -11.96 -3.22
N ILE A 251 -19.23 -12.17 -4.52
CA ILE A 251 -18.18 -12.14 -5.54
C ILE A 251 -17.55 -10.75 -5.67
N LEU A 252 -18.36 -9.69 -5.71
CA LEU A 252 -17.87 -8.33 -5.95
C LEU A 252 -16.96 -7.84 -4.82
N MET A 253 -17.41 -7.97 -3.56
CA MET A 253 -16.60 -7.59 -2.40
C MET A 253 -15.35 -8.47 -2.28
N GLY A 254 -15.49 -9.78 -2.53
CA GLY A 254 -14.35 -10.71 -2.56
C GLY A 254 -13.31 -10.30 -3.62
N LEU A 255 -13.73 -9.87 -4.81
CA LEU A 255 -12.84 -9.37 -5.87
C LEU A 255 -12.21 -8.01 -5.51
N ALA A 256 -12.94 -7.09 -4.87
CA ALA A 256 -12.41 -5.80 -4.43
C ALA A 256 -11.28 -5.98 -3.40
N TYR A 257 -11.48 -6.84 -2.39
CA TYR A 257 -10.41 -7.21 -1.47
C TYR A 257 -9.29 -8.00 -2.18
N SER A 258 -9.62 -8.90 -3.11
CA SER A 258 -8.61 -9.64 -3.88
C SER A 258 -7.69 -8.72 -4.68
N HIS A 259 -8.23 -7.64 -5.25
CA HIS A 259 -7.45 -6.65 -5.98
C HIS A 259 -6.30 -6.10 -5.14
N PHE A 260 -6.57 -5.71 -3.89
CA PHE A 260 -5.52 -5.25 -2.97
C PHE A 260 -4.63 -6.38 -2.47
N ALA A 261 -5.20 -7.52 -2.08
CA ALA A 261 -4.43 -8.67 -1.57
C ALA A 261 -3.35 -9.15 -2.56
N PHE A 262 -3.64 -9.07 -3.86
CA PHE A 262 -2.78 -9.59 -4.93
C PHE A 262 -2.14 -8.50 -5.79
N TRP A 263 -2.23 -7.22 -5.44
CA TRP A 263 -1.68 -6.14 -6.26
C TRP A 263 -0.16 -6.22 -6.46
N GLY A 264 0.57 -6.92 -5.59
CA GLY A 264 2.02 -7.13 -5.71
C GLY A 264 2.38 -8.01 -6.90
N ILE A 265 1.45 -8.87 -7.35
CA ILE A 265 1.65 -9.78 -8.50
C ILE A 265 1.86 -9.00 -9.80
N TRP A 266 1.42 -7.73 -9.88
CA TRP A 266 1.72 -6.84 -11.01
C TRP A 266 3.23 -6.67 -11.25
N SER A 267 4.09 -6.96 -10.28
CA SER A 267 5.54 -6.99 -10.49
C SER A 267 5.97 -7.93 -11.62
N ILE A 268 5.25 -9.03 -11.84
CA ILE A 268 5.57 -10.02 -12.88
C ILE A 268 5.40 -9.43 -14.29
N PRO A 269 4.19 -9.00 -14.71
CA PRO A 269 4.03 -8.40 -16.03
C PRO A 269 4.85 -7.12 -16.18
N VAL A 270 4.94 -6.26 -15.16
CA VAL A 270 5.74 -5.03 -15.26
C VAL A 270 7.22 -5.35 -15.50
N THR A 271 7.79 -6.34 -14.80
CA THR A 271 9.18 -6.77 -15.02
C THR A 271 9.37 -7.35 -16.42
N ILE A 272 8.42 -8.17 -16.90
CA ILE A 272 8.46 -8.72 -18.26
C ILE A 272 8.49 -7.61 -19.31
N TYR A 273 7.56 -6.65 -19.23
CA TYR A 273 7.46 -5.54 -20.19
C TYR A 273 8.56 -4.48 -20.05
N ALA A 274 9.25 -4.43 -18.90
CA ALA A 274 10.39 -3.54 -18.69
C ALA A 274 11.68 -4.05 -19.36
N PHE A 275 11.80 -5.36 -19.59
CA PHE A 275 13.04 -5.97 -20.09
C PHE A 275 12.89 -6.74 -21.41
N ILE A 276 11.87 -7.60 -21.56
CA ILE A 276 11.79 -8.52 -22.71
C ILE A 276 11.63 -7.77 -24.05
N PRO A 277 10.67 -6.84 -24.21
CA PRO A 277 10.54 -6.06 -25.45
C PRO A 277 11.82 -5.32 -25.88
N GLN A 278 12.53 -4.75 -24.90
CA GLN A 278 13.72 -3.94 -25.08
C GLN A 278 14.92 -4.81 -25.48
N LEU A 279 15.12 -5.94 -24.80
CA LEU A 279 16.16 -6.91 -25.16
C LEU A 279 15.88 -7.52 -26.53
N ALA A 280 14.62 -7.82 -26.85
CA ALA A 280 14.23 -8.28 -28.19
C ALA A 280 14.57 -7.22 -29.26
N LEU A 281 14.29 -5.94 -28.99
CA LEU A 281 14.62 -4.84 -29.90
C LEU A 281 16.13 -4.72 -30.13
N ILE A 282 16.95 -4.86 -29.09
CA ILE A 282 18.41 -4.85 -29.22
C ILE A 282 18.88 -6.04 -30.08
N ASN A 283 18.28 -7.21 -29.93
CA ASN A 283 18.65 -8.40 -30.70
C ASN A 283 17.99 -8.51 -32.09
N GLY A 284 17.13 -7.57 -32.46
CA GLY A 284 16.50 -7.54 -33.79
C GLY A 284 15.31 -8.47 -33.94
N VAL A 285 14.76 -8.92 -32.81
CA VAL A 285 13.57 -9.76 -32.74
C VAL A 285 12.38 -8.88 -32.39
N SER A 286 11.28 -9.03 -33.13
CA SER A 286 10.02 -8.35 -32.83
C SER A 286 8.98 -9.36 -32.33
N PRO A 287 8.58 -9.30 -31.04
CA PRO A 287 7.57 -10.21 -30.48
C PRO A 287 6.13 -9.71 -30.69
N PHE A 288 5.94 -8.56 -31.34
CA PHE A 288 4.64 -7.90 -31.49
C PHE A 288 4.14 -7.98 -32.95
N PRO A 289 2.82 -7.90 -33.17
CA PRO A 289 2.27 -7.85 -34.53
C PRO A 289 2.75 -6.61 -35.27
N LYS A 290 2.87 -6.73 -36.59
CA LYS A 290 3.17 -5.57 -37.45
C LYS A 290 2.03 -4.57 -37.43
N VAL A 291 2.35 -3.30 -37.70
CA VAL A 291 1.35 -2.22 -37.77
C VAL A 291 0.25 -2.49 -38.80
N SER A 292 0.59 -3.21 -39.87
CA SER A 292 -0.34 -3.63 -40.93
C SER A 292 -1.28 -4.76 -40.50
N GLU A 293 -1.04 -5.43 -39.38
CA GLU A 293 -1.87 -6.53 -38.89
C GLU A 293 -3.04 -6.02 -38.04
N PRO A 294 -4.25 -6.59 -38.17
CA PRO A 294 -5.42 -6.17 -37.40
C PRO A 294 -5.24 -6.20 -35.88
N TRP A 295 -4.44 -7.16 -35.38
CA TRP A 295 -4.17 -7.32 -33.95
C TRP A 295 -3.45 -6.11 -33.33
N PHE A 296 -2.67 -5.35 -34.11
CA PHE A 296 -2.04 -4.12 -33.67
C PHE A 296 -3.07 -3.14 -33.07
N PHE A 297 -4.21 -2.96 -33.74
CA PHE A 297 -5.25 -2.03 -33.30
C PHE A 297 -5.90 -2.44 -31.98
N LEU A 298 -5.98 -3.74 -31.69
CA LEU A 298 -6.46 -4.22 -30.40
C LEU A 298 -5.53 -3.77 -29.26
N TYR A 299 -4.21 -3.89 -29.44
CA TYR A 299 -3.23 -3.45 -28.43
C TYR A 299 -3.30 -1.93 -28.21
N VAL A 300 -3.44 -1.15 -29.28
CA VAL A 300 -3.62 0.31 -29.19
C VAL A 300 -4.90 0.65 -28.42
N PHE A 301 -6.02 0.00 -28.75
CA PHE A 301 -7.30 0.22 -28.06
C PHE A 301 -7.22 -0.12 -26.56
N LEU A 302 -6.62 -1.25 -26.20
CA LEU A 302 -6.46 -1.66 -24.80
C LEU A 302 -5.56 -0.70 -24.02
N PHE A 303 -4.45 -0.26 -24.62
CA PHE A 303 -3.53 0.69 -24.00
C PHE A 303 -4.20 2.06 -23.79
N LEU A 304 -4.78 2.63 -24.84
CA LEU A 304 -5.45 3.93 -24.75
C LEU A 304 -6.66 3.86 -23.83
N GLY A 305 -7.49 2.83 -23.93
CA GLY A 305 -8.68 2.67 -23.09
C GLY A 305 -8.34 2.62 -21.60
N SER A 306 -7.33 1.83 -21.21
CA SER A 306 -6.90 1.73 -19.81
C SER A 306 -6.30 3.03 -19.29
N TYR A 307 -5.39 3.67 -20.03
CA TYR A 307 -4.76 4.92 -19.59
C TYR A 307 -5.71 6.12 -19.61
N ILE A 308 -6.61 6.21 -20.59
CA ILE A 308 -7.61 7.28 -20.65
C ILE A 308 -8.59 7.13 -19.50
N GLN A 309 -9.11 5.92 -19.24
CA GLN A 309 -9.99 5.68 -18.10
C GLN A 309 -9.29 6.05 -16.78
N ASP A 310 -8.05 5.59 -16.59
CA ASP A 310 -7.26 5.88 -15.40
C ASP A 310 -7.05 7.39 -15.21
N CYS A 311 -6.72 8.11 -16.28
CA CYS A 311 -6.57 9.56 -16.26
C CYS A 311 -7.89 10.25 -15.90
N LEU A 312 -9.02 9.81 -16.48
CA LEU A 312 -10.34 10.39 -16.21
C LEU A 312 -10.74 10.22 -14.75
N ASP A 313 -10.52 9.04 -14.15
CA ASP A 313 -10.76 8.80 -12.73
C ASP A 313 -10.00 9.80 -11.84
N PHE A 314 -8.73 10.08 -12.18
CA PHE A 314 -7.91 11.06 -11.46
C PHE A 314 -8.41 12.50 -11.63
N MET A 315 -8.79 12.89 -12.86
CA MET A 315 -9.30 14.24 -13.10
C MET A 315 -10.63 14.46 -12.38
N LEU A 316 -11.51 13.45 -12.35
CA LEU A 316 -12.78 13.50 -11.61
C LEU A 316 -12.58 13.68 -10.10
N MET A 317 -11.47 13.18 -9.55
CA MET A 317 -11.05 13.40 -8.15
C MET A 317 -10.21 14.67 -7.95
N GLY A 318 -10.28 15.62 -8.88
CA GLY A 318 -9.61 16.93 -8.78
C GLY A 318 -8.08 16.87 -8.87
N ALA A 319 -7.50 15.78 -9.38
CA ALA A 319 -6.06 15.72 -9.64
C ALA A 319 -5.71 16.42 -10.96
N THR A 320 -4.47 16.84 -11.11
CA THR A 320 -3.94 17.37 -12.39
C THR A 320 -3.36 16.26 -13.25
N PHE A 321 -3.26 16.48 -14.56
CA PHE A 321 -2.60 15.53 -15.47
C PHE A 321 -1.17 15.18 -15.04
N HIS A 322 -0.41 16.15 -14.53
CA HIS A 322 0.93 15.91 -14.01
C HIS A 322 0.95 14.98 -12.79
N ARG A 323 -0.01 15.12 -11.87
CA ARG A 323 -0.16 14.22 -10.72
C ARG A 323 -0.52 12.81 -11.16
N TRP A 324 -1.44 12.68 -12.11
CA TRP A 324 -1.79 11.39 -12.71
C TRP A 324 -0.56 10.72 -13.34
N TRP A 325 0.18 11.45 -14.17
CA TRP A 325 1.39 10.92 -14.81
C TRP A 325 2.46 10.48 -13.80
N ASN A 326 2.62 11.22 -12.70
CA ASN A 326 3.53 10.84 -11.62
C ASN A 326 3.05 9.59 -10.86
N ASP A 327 1.75 9.42 -10.64
CA ASP A 327 1.23 8.18 -10.07
C ASP A 327 1.47 6.98 -11.00
N GLN A 328 1.30 7.16 -12.32
CA GLN A 328 1.63 6.13 -13.33
C GLN A 328 3.13 5.77 -13.29
N ARG A 329 4.01 6.78 -13.23
CA ARG A 329 5.45 6.56 -13.04
C ARG A 329 5.72 5.75 -11.77
N MET A 330 5.09 6.13 -10.67
CA MET A 330 5.28 5.47 -9.38
C MET A 330 4.70 4.06 -9.35
N TRP A 331 3.62 3.79 -10.09
CA TRP A 331 3.08 2.45 -10.26
C TRP A 331 4.10 1.52 -10.96
N LEU A 332 4.76 2.00 -12.02
CA LEU A 332 5.84 1.26 -12.69
C LEU A 332 7.05 1.05 -11.77
N ILE A 333 7.48 2.10 -11.06
CA ILE A 333 8.58 2.03 -10.10
C ILE A 333 8.25 0.99 -9.02
N ARG A 334 7.07 1.07 -8.39
CA ARG A 334 6.63 0.10 -7.36
C ARG A 334 6.65 -1.32 -7.90
N GLY A 335 6.19 -1.54 -9.13
CA GLY A 335 6.16 -2.83 -9.81
C GLY A 335 7.52 -3.52 -9.89
N ILE A 336 8.54 -2.84 -10.41
CA ILE A 336 9.90 -3.41 -10.56
C ILE A 336 10.75 -3.33 -9.28
N SER A 337 10.27 -2.68 -8.22
CA SER A 337 10.98 -2.53 -6.95
C SER A 337 10.21 -3.15 -5.79
N SER A 338 9.44 -2.34 -5.05
CA SER A 338 8.74 -2.74 -3.82
C SER A 338 7.87 -3.99 -3.97
N TYR A 339 7.14 -4.13 -5.08
CA TYR A 339 6.28 -5.28 -5.33
C TYR A 339 7.08 -6.52 -5.69
N LEU A 340 8.12 -6.37 -6.52
CA LEU A 340 9.03 -7.46 -6.86
C LEU A 340 9.72 -8.01 -5.61
N PHE A 341 10.39 -7.14 -4.84
CA PHE A 341 11.09 -7.54 -3.62
C PHE A 341 10.13 -8.02 -2.53
N GLY A 342 8.96 -7.40 -2.37
CA GLY A 342 7.94 -7.83 -1.41
C GLY A 342 7.39 -9.22 -1.75
N SER A 343 7.16 -9.51 -3.02
CA SER A 343 6.70 -10.82 -3.47
C SER A 343 7.77 -11.89 -3.25
N ILE A 344 9.03 -11.61 -3.61
CA ILE A 344 10.16 -12.52 -3.34
C ILE A 344 10.28 -12.80 -1.85
N ASP A 345 10.26 -11.76 -1.01
CA ASP A 345 10.34 -11.93 0.44
C ASP A 345 9.19 -12.80 0.98
N PHE A 346 7.96 -12.57 0.51
CA PHE A 346 6.81 -13.38 0.92
C PHE A 346 6.98 -14.86 0.55
N PHE A 347 7.38 -15.17 -0.69
CA PHE A 347 7.56 -16.55 -1.13
C PHE A 347 8.74 -17.24 -0.45
N LEU A 348 9.86 -16.54 -0.25
CA LEU A 348 11.00 -17.07 0.50
C LEU A 348 10.62 -17.39 1.95
N LYS A 349 9.91 -16.47 2.63
CA LYS A 349 9.38 -16.73 3.98
C LYS A 349 8.45 -17.93 4.02
N SER A 350 7.58 -18.06 3.01
CA SER A 350 6.63 -19.18 2.90
C SER A 350 7.35 -20.53 2.71
N LEU A 351 8.59 -20.52 2.20
CA LEU A 351 9.47 -21.69 2.09
C LEU A 351 10.39 -21.89 3.31
N GLY A 352 10.24 -21.08 4.36
CA GLY A 352 11.09 -21.13 5.55
C GLY A 352 12.49 -20.54 5.37
N ILE A 353 12.73 -19.81 4.27
CA ILE A 353 14.02 -19.15 3.99
C ILE A 353 14.02 -17.79 4.69
N SER A 354 15.06 -17.55 5.51
CA SER A 354 15.24 -16.26 6.19
C SER A 354 15.40 -15.13 5.17
N THR A 355 14.52 -14.14 5.24
CA THR A 355 14.61 -12.92 4.44
C THR A 355 15.28 -11.81 5.23
N PHE A 356 15.74 -10.77 4.53
CA PHE A 356 16.26 -9.55 5.16
C PHE A 356 15.26 -8.99 6.20
N GLY A 357 15.78 -8.64 7.37
CA GLY A 357 14.99 -8.26 8.54
C GLY A 357 14.11 -7.02 8.33
N PHE A 358 13.21 -6.80 9.29
CA PHE A 358 12.32 -5.64 9.32
C PHE A 358 13.14 -4.34 9.41
N VAL A 359 13.15 -3.54 8.35
CA VAL A 359 13.80 -2.22 8.33
C VAL A 359 12.76 -1.17 8.73
N ILE A 360 13.04 -0.45 9.81
CA ILE A 360 12.26 0.71 10.23
C ILE A 360 12.72 1.90 9.39
N THR A 361 11.78 2.62 8.79
CA THR A 361 12.03 3.86 8.05
C THR A 361 12.50 4.95 9.01
N ASN A 362 13.60 5.63 8.68
CA ASN A 362 14.13 6.70 9.51
C ASN A 362 13.41 8.01 9.17
N LYS A 363 12.59 8.54 10.09
CA LYS A 363 11.80 9.76 9.88
C LYS A 363 12.59 11.07 10.11
N VAL A 364 13.93 11.02 10.10
CA VAL A 364 14.74 12.24 10.26
C VAL A 364 14.79 12.97 8.92
N ILE A 365 14.25 14.18 8.92
CA ILE A 365 14.17 15.04 7.74
C ILE A 365 15.42 15.92 7.68
N ASP A 366 16.14 15.87 6.57
CA ASP A 366 17.22 16.80 6.23
C ASP A 366 16.64 18.02 5.50
N ASP A 367 17.07 19.24 5.86
CA ASP A 367 16.56 20.49 5.27
C ASP A 367 16.79 20.55 3.75
N GLU A 368 17.90 19.97 3.26
CA GLU A 368 18.17 19.85 1.83
C GLU A 368 17.19 18.91 1.13
N GLN A 369 16.83 17.80 1.76
CA GLN A 369 15.89 16.82 1.23
C GLN A 369 14.47 17.40 1.12
N ASN A 370 14.04 18.18 2.12
CA ASN A 370 12.80 18.94 2.06
C ASN A 370 12.75 19.87 0.85
N LYS A 371 13.80 20.65 0.65
CA LYS A 371 13.88 21.61 -0.46
C LYS A 371 13.79 20.92 -1.83
N HIS A 372 14.50 19.80 -2.01
CA HIS A 372 14.39 19.00 -3.23
C HIS A 372 12.97 18.46 -3.43
N TYR A 373 12.34 17.98 -2.37
CA TYR A 373 10.98 17.47 -2.43
C TYR A 373 9.98 18.56 -2.85
N GLU A 374 10.05 19.75 -2.25
CA GLU A 374 9.20 20.90 -2.64
C GLU A 374 9.38 21.29 -4.11
N GLN A 375 10.61 21.19 -4.62
CA GLN A 375 10.96 21.46 -6.02
C GLN A 375 10.51 20.36 -7.00
N GLY A 376 10.02 19.23 -6.51
CA GLY A 376 9.59 18.11 -7.35
C GLY A 376 10.73 17.22 -7.84
N VAL A 377 11.85 17.18 -7.11
CA VAL A 377 13.03 16.38 -7.46
C VAL A 377 13.00 15.05 -6.70
N PHE A 378 13.22 13.94 -7.41
CA PHE A 378 13.30 12.60 -6.81
C PHE A 378 14.56 12.46 -5.96
N GLU A 379 14.52 11.74 -4.86
CA GLU A 379 15.63 11.58 -3.92
C GLU A 379 16.15 10.13 -3.94
N PHE A 380 17.37 9.91 -4.46
CA PHE A 380 17.99 8.59 -4.60
C PHE A 380 19.20 8.36 -3.70
N GLY A 381 19.62 9.34 -2.89
CA GLY A 381 20.91 9.36 -2.20
C GLY A 381 21.21 8.15 -1.30
N VAL A 382 20.18 7.42 -0.89
CA VAL A 382 20.30 6.19 -0.10
C VAL A 382 20.65 5.00 -0.99
N ALA A 383 21.71 4.27 -0.65
CA ALA A 383 22.09 3.05 -1.37
C ALA A 383 21.13 1.89 -1.06
N SER A 384 20.03 1.82 -1.82
CA SER A 384 18.97 0.82 -1.65
C SER A 384 18.95 -0.22 -2.78
N PRO A 385 18.88 -1.54 -2.48
CA PRO A 385 18.68 -2.58 -3.49
C PRO A 385 17.41 -2.39 -4.33
N LEU A 386 16.41 -1.70 -3.79
CA LEU A 386 15.14 -1.40 -4.47
C LEU A 386 15.35 -0.56 -5.74
N PHE A 387 16.45 0.19 -5.84
CA PHE A 387 16.77 1.02 -6.99
C PHE A 387 17.48 0.25 -8.11
N VAL A 388 17.99 -0.97 -7.86
CA VAL A 388 18.76 -1.74 -8.85
C VAL A 388 17.92 -2.14 -10.07
N PRO A 389 16.73 -2.76 -9.93
CA PRO A 389 15.93 -3.12 -11.11
C PRO A 389 15.44 -1.90 -11.88
N LEU A 390 15.07 -0.82 -11.17
CA LEU A 390 14.68 0.45 -11.77
C LEU A 390 15.79 1.05 -12.63
N THR A 391 16.99 1.14 -12.08
CA THR A 391 18.15 1.69 -12.78
C THR A 391 18.57 0.80 -13.95
N THR A 392 18.45 -0.52 -13.79
CA THR A 392 18.73 -1.50 -14.85
C THR A 392 17.74 -1.35 -16.01
N ALA A 393 16.45 -1.20 -15.70
CA ALA A 393 15.40 -0.95 -16.69
C ALA A 393 15.65 0.37 -17.42
N ALA A 394 16.01 1.45 -16.72
CA ALA A 394 16.36 2.73 -17.35
C ALA A 394 17.50 2.56 -18.37
N ILE A 395 18.62 1.92 -17.98
CA ILE A 395 19.77 1.68 -18.86
C ILE A 395 19.35 0.88 -20.11
N ILE A 396 18.62 -0.22 -19.93
CA ILE A 396 18.19 -1.08 -21.04
C ILE A 396 17.22 -0.33 -21.98
N ASN A 397 16.27 0.44 -21.44
CA ASN A 397 15.32 1.20 -22.26
C ASN A 397 16.04 2.24 -23.12
N PHE A 398 17.02 2.96 -22.56
CA PHE A 398 17.81 3.94 -23.31
C PHE A 398 18.63 3.29 -24.45
N ILE A 399 19.32 2.19 -24.15
CA ILE A 399 20.11 1.45 -25.14
C ILE A 399 19.20 0.89 -26.24
N ALA A 400 18.10 0.24 -25.87
CA ALA A 400 17.17 -0.38 -26.81
C ALA A 400 16.55 0.64 -27.76
N PHE A 401 16.10 1.79 -27.24
CA PHE A 401 15.57 2.87 -28.08
C PHE A 401 16.63 3.40 -29.05
N SER A 402 17.86 3.64 -28.57
CA SER A 402 18.96 4.14 -29.39
C SER A 402 19.34 3.17 -30.51
N VAL A 403 19.42 1.86 -30.20
CA VAL A 403 19.67 0.80 -31.18
C VAL A 403 18.51 0.71 -32.18
N GLY A 404 17.27 0.73 -31.72
CA GLY A 404 16.09 0.67 -32.59
C GLY A 404 16.03 1.84 -33.57
N VAL A 405 16.26 3.07 -33.10
CA VAL A 405 16.34 4.27 -33.97
C VAL A 405 17.49 4.17 -34.96
N THR A 406 18.66 3.72 -34.52
CA THR A 406 19.83 3.52 -35.41
C THR A 406 19.51 2.51 -36.51
N ARG A 407 18.83 1.41 -36.19
CA ARG A 407 18.42 0.40 -37.17
C ARG A 407 17.41 0.92 -38.20
N LEU A 408 16.50 1.82 -37.79
CA LEU A 408 15.61 2.50 -38.73
C LEU A 408 16.39 3.40 -39.68
N ILE A 409 17.31 4.22 -39.15
CA ILE A 409 18.11 5.16 -39.95
C ILE A 409 19.00 4.41 -40.96
N LEU A 410 19.57 3.27 -40.55
CA LEU A 410 20.41 2.42 -41.41
C LEU A 410 19.59 1.52 -42.36
N GLY A 411 18.25 1.56 -42.31
CA GLY A 411 17.39 0.72 -43.15
C GLY A 411 17.44 -0.78 -42.82
N GLN A 412 17.95 -1.16 -41.65
CA GLN A 412 18.06 -2.55 -41.20
C GLN A 412 16.71 -3.13 -40.75
N ASN A 413 15.80 -2.27 -40.29
CA ASN A 413 14.44 -2.63 -39.89
C ASN A 413 13.44 -1.66 -40.51
N LYS A 414 12.23 -2.13 -40.81
CA LYS A 414 11.11 -1.24 -41.15
C LYS A 414 10.42 -0.76 -39.87
N LEU A 415 9.84 0.45 -39.93
CA LEU A 415 9.07 1.00 -38.81
C LEU A 415 7.91 0.08 -38.41
N GLU A 416 7.22 -0.52 -39.39
CA GLU A 416 6.09 -1.41 -39.15
C GLU A 416 6.44 -2.63 -38.28
N ASP A 417 7.72 -3.06 -38.29
CA ASP A 417 8.18 -4.25 -37.60
C ASP A 417 8.54 -3.96 -36.13
N ILE A 418 8.98 -2.74 -35.81
CA ILE A 418 9.55 -2.41 -34.48
C ILE A 418 8.85 -1.26 -33.74
N LEU A 419 7.77 -0.69 -34.31
CA LEU A 419 7.09 0.48 -33.77
C LEU A 419 6.67 0.29 -32.30
N ILE A 420 6.07 -0.85 -31.95
CA ILE A 420 5.62 -1.09 -30.57
C ILE A 420 6.80 -1.09 -29.60
N GLN A 421 7.91 -1.74 -29.95
CA GLN A 421 9.09 -1.79 -29.09
C GLN A 421 9.73 -0.40 -28.92
N LEU A 422 9.72 0.43 -29.97
CA LEU A 422 10.17 1.82 -29.89
C LEU A 422 9.26 2.67 -29.00
N ILE A 423 7.94 2.50 -29.10
CA ILE A 423 6.98 3.19 -28.22
C ILE A 423 7.19 2.75 -26.77
N LEU A 424 7.31 1.45 -26.50
CA LEU A 424 7.53 0.93 -25.14
C LEU A 424 8.86 1.41 -24.54
N SER A 425 9.95 1.36 -25.31
CA SER A 425 11.26 1.84 -24.84
C SER A 425 11.28 3.36 -24.65
N GLY A 426 10.66 4.12 -25.55
CA GLY A 426 10.47 5.56 -25.41
C GLY A 426 9.62 5.91 -24.18
N PHE A 427 8.52 5.19 -23.95
CA PHE A 427 7.68 5.35 -22.76
C PHE A 427 8.45 5.05 -21.47
N GLY A 428 9.29 3.99 -21.49
CA GLY A 428 10.23 3.68 -20.42
C GLY A 428 11.22 4.81 -20.15
N ILE A 429 11.79 5.42 -21.20
CA ILE A 429 12.70 6.57 -21.09
C ILE A 429 12.00 7.76 -20.42
N VAL A 430 10.81 8.15 -20.88
CA VAL A 430 10.08 9.30 -20.32
C VAL A 430 9.74 9.09 -18.85
N ASN A 431 9.35 7.86 -18.46
CA ASN A 431 9.06 7.54 -17.06
C ASN A 431 10.32 7.43 -16.20
N CYS A 432 11.44 6.99 -16.77
CA CYS A 432 12.74 6.90 -16.09
C CYS A 432 13.52 8.22 -16.10
N TRP A 433 12.95 9.34 -16.56
CA TRP A 433 13.65 10.63 -16.59
C TRP A 433 14.33 11.00 -15.25
N PRO A 434 13.68 10.88 -14.08
CA PRO A 434 14.32 11.18 -12.80
C PRO A 434 15.55 10.30 -12.50
N VAL A 435 15.59 9.08 -13.04
CA VAL A 435 16.73 8.15 -12.89
C VAL A 435 17.92 8.62 -13.72
N TYR A 436 17.69 9.05 -14.96
CA TYR A 436 18.78 9.59 -15.80
C TYR A 436 19.34 10.89 -15.23
N GLU A 437 18.47 11.77 -14.75
CA GLU A 437 18.89 12.99 -14.05
C GLU A 437 19.75 12.65 -12.83
N ALA A 438 19.32 11.68 -12.01
CA ALA A 438 20.04 11.24 -10.84
C ALA A 438 21.39 10.56 -11.15
N ILE A 439 21.57 9.95 -12.32
CA ILE A 439 22.85 9.31 -12.69
C ILE A 439 23.80 10.30 -13.37
N LEU A 440 23.28 11.10 -14.30
CA LEU A 440 24.08 11.88 -15.25
C LEU A 440 24.22 13.36 -14.89
N LEU A 441 23.17 13.96 -14.34
CA LEU A 441 23.07 15.42 -14.21
C LEU A 441 23.33 15.91 -12.78
N ARG A 442 23.03 15.08 -11.78
CA ARG A 442 23.15 15.47 -10.36
C ARG A 442 24.53 15.26 -9.79
N ASN A 443 24.93 16.22 -8.95
CA ASN A 443 26.17 16.22 -8.15
C ASN A 443 25.92 16.46 -6.65
N ASP A 444 24.67 16.61 -6.25
CA ASP A 444 24.25 16.75 -4.86
C ASP A 444 24.03 15.37 -4.18
N LYS A 445 23.64 15.37 -2.90
CA LYS A 445 23.44 14.14 -2.10
C LYS A 445 22.33 13.23 -2.58
N GLY A 446 21.35 13.72 -3.34
CA GLY A 446 20.25 12.91 -3.86
C GLY A 446 20.51 12.26 -5.21
N LYS A 447 21.75 12.39 -5.72
CA LYS A 447 22.27 11.61 -6.84
C LYS A 447 22.11 10.10 -6.61
N MET A 448 21.94 9.33 -7.69
CA MET A 448 21.98 7.87 -7.63
C MET A 448 23.36 7.39 -7.12
N PRO A 449 23.41 6.56 -6.06
CA PRO A 449 24.67 6.08 -5.51
C PRO A 449 25.46 5.26 -6.54
N LEU A 450 26.77 5.51 -6.65
CA LEU A 450 27.64 4.84 -7.64
C LEU A 450 27.58 3.31 -7.56
N LYS A 451 27.44 2.76 -6.35
CA LYS A 451 27.27 1.32 -6.13
C LYS A 451 26.02 0.77 -6.84
N ILE A 452 24.90 1.50 -6.78
CA ILE A 452 23.65 1.10 -7.43
C ILE A 452 23.80 1.19 -8.94
N THR A 453 24.37 2.29 -9.45
CA THR A 453 24.64 2.45 -10.89
C THR A 453 25.54 1.34 -11.41
N PHE A 454 26.63 1.01 -10.71
CA PHE A 454 27.55 -0.07 -11.09
C PHE A 454 26.86 -1.44 -11.13
N LEU A 455 26.14 -1.81 -10.05
CA LEU A 455 25.42 -3.09 -9.99
C LEU A 455 24.35 -3.20 -11.09
N SER A 456 23.66 -2.09 -11.37
CA SER A 456 22.61 -2.05 -12.40
C SER A 456 23.19 -2.15 -13.80
N SER A 457 24.32 -1.50 -14.08
CA SER A 457 25.04 -1.65 -15.34
C SER A 457 25.55 -3.07 -15.56
N LEU A 458 26.08 -3.71 -14.50
CA LEU A 458 26.51 -5.11 -14.56
C LEU A 458 25.31 -6.03 -14.85
N LEU A 459 24.19 -5.83 -14.16
CA LEU A 459 22.98 -6.62 -14.39
C LEU A 459 22.42 -6.38 -15.80
N ALA A 460 22.40 -5.14 -16.28
CA ALA A 460 21.96 -4.80 -17.64
C ALA A 460 22.82 -5.52 -18.69
N PHE A 461 24.14 -5.51 -18.51
CA PHE A 461 25.06 -6.24 -19.36
C PHE A 461 24.82 -7.75 -19.32
N SER A 462 24.66 -8.34 -18.13
CA SER A 462 24.36 -9.78 -17.99
C SER A 462 23.05 -10.17 -18.67
N LEU A 463 21.98 -9.37 -18.52
CA LEU A 463 20.70 -9.60 -19.18
C LEU A 463 20.84 -9.49 -20.71
N TYR A 464 21.58 -8.49 -21.19
CA TYR A 464 21.90 -8.36 -22.60
C TYR A 464 22.66 -9.59 -23.12
N SER A 465 23.77 -9.99 -22.49
CA SER A 465 24.55 -11.16 -22.92
C SER A 465 23.72 -12.44 -22.92
N LEU A 466 22.89 -12.65 -21.90
CA LEU A 466 21.98 -13.79 -21.84
C LEU A 466 20.98 -13.76 -23.00
N SER A 467 20.36 -12.59 -23.23
CA SER A 467 19.39 -12.43 -24.33
C SER A 467 20.03 -12.69 -25.69
N TYR A 468 21.24 -12.18 -25.93
CA TYR A 468 21.99 -12.37 -27.16
C TYR A 468 22.29 -13.86 -27.42
N CYS A 469 22.75 -14.58 -26.39
CA CYS A 469 22.99 -16.03 -26.46
C CYS A 469 21.73 -16.86 -26.73
N LEU A 470 20.56 -16.39 -26.27
CA LEU A 470 19.28 -17.05 -26.54
C LEU A 470 18.79 -16.77 -27.96
N THR A 471 18.92 -15.53 -28.43
CA THR A 471 18.47 -15.15 -29.78
C THR A 471 19.42 -15.61 -30.87
N SER A 472 20.72 -15.77 -30.60
CA SER A 472 21.68 -16.30 -31.58
C SER A 472 21.45 -17.77 -31.94
N LYS A 473 20.54 -18.47 -31.25
CA LYS A 473 20.14 -19.86 -31.51
C LYS A 473 18.82 -19.97 -32.29
N ILE A 474 18.15 -18.85 -32.52
CA ILE A 474 16.92 -18.70 -33.32
C ILE A 474 17.35 -18.19 -34.69
#